data_AF-C4JKE6-F1
#
_entry.id   AF-C4JKE6-F1
#
_cell.length_a   1.000
_cell.length_b   1.000
_cell.length_c   1.000
_cell.angle_alpha   90.00
_cell.angle_beta   90.00
_cell.angle_gamma   90.00
#
_symmetry.space_group_name_H-M   'P 1'
#
loop_
_entity.id
_entity.type
_entity.pdbx_description
1 polymer ?
#
loop_
_entity_poly.entity_id
_entity_poly.type
_entity_poly.pdbx_seq_one_letter_code
_entity_poly.pdbx_strand_id
1 'polypeptide(L)'
;MSLCLAVGSPALITYSLTITMLNRYWVRRVFRELLDNLHPQTRARYKRQVNGVQYFLAEAQQVPIQVPAELSEIRRLLAPGMEVWWRGLNGRLRRSRRGVTASLVAQVLSAVIAYTFTVIASFIAAIDSLDPVMQISAGTLWVWLIPVICGWVIVGTQSSHDAVEDALRVRHLNPSSGVQSSPNIPEPENDGITVRHYGNTRQSLWFGLNFAGDELQKGPVYNYARVLTWWQTVNAFIETTRAIDRSHAAETEPTWQPDNKPQTPTLQPVINEVSESEITVLPISQDEVFIETYPRLASIPPEMWWRIILASLMALSVQWGTTGASVIIAILTPVKGLGCRSGSYALYGVLGTFSWLVLLVSMLLSHAAMSRPARSTAHRWYGRLAIVSRCLGKTIAVINAAWLASSTIFENIGFYDNCWCHSVVLQYGVDAWVILFRTEEEFRREAKNSWPGGIAMTMIVAALSVLVFALGSRNDSTSGDDEYD
;
A
#
# COMPACT_ATOMS: atom_id res chain seq x y z
N MET A 1 1.91 17.60 -0.44
CA MET A 1 0.62 16.88 -0.51
C MET A 1 0.64 15.56 0.26
N SER A 2 1.52 14.60 -0.06
CA SER A 2 1.55 13.27 0.59
C SER A 2 1.66 13.31 2.13
N LEU A 3 2.46 14.22 2.67
CA LEU A 3 2.56 14.45 4.12
C LEU A 3 1.21 14.91 4.71
N CYS A 4 0.56 15.89 4.09
CA CYS A 4 -0.73 16.40 4.52
C CYS A 4 -1.82 15.33 4.45
N LEU A 5 -1.78 14.44 3.46
CA LEU A 5 -2.70 13.29 3.37
C LEU A 5 -2.48 12.29 4.51
N ALA A 6 -1.22 12.01 4.84
CA ALA A 6 -0.88 11.08 5.92
C ALA A 6 -1.24 11.64 7.31
N VAL A 7 -0.90 12.91 7.59
CA VAL A 7 -1.20 13.58 8.86
C VAL A 7 -2.68 13.93 8.97
N GLY A 8 -3.30 14.36 7.88
CA GLY A 8 -4.72 14.74 7.85
C GLY A 8 -5.69 13.56 7.84
N SER A 9 -5.22 12.35 7.55
CA SER A 9 -6.02 11.13 7.61
C SER A 9 -5.16 9.93 8.04
N PRO A 10 -5.00 9.72 9.36
CA PRO A 10 -4.36 8.52 9.89
C PRO A 10 -5.03 7.23 9.37
N ALA A 11 -6.34 7.25 9.19
CA ALA A 11 -7.11 6.18 8.54
C ALA A 11 -6.58 5.87 7.12
N LEU A 12 -6.36 6.87 6.26
CA LEU A 12 -5.87 6.66 4.89
C LEU A 12 -4.47 6.04 4.85
N ILE A 13 -3.54 6.57 5.64
CA ILE A 13 -2.17 6.05 5.65
C ILE A 13 -2.09 4.66 6.27
N THR A 14 -2.89 4.38 7.30
CA THR A 14 -3.00 3.05 7.91
C THR A 14 -3.66 2.05 6.97
N TYR A 15 -4.71 2.47 6.25
CA TYR A 15 -5.33 1.65 5.21
C TYR A 15 -4.32 1.29 4.13
N SER A 16 -3.59 2.29 3.61
CA SER A 16 -2.57 2.11 2.57
C SER A 16 -1.44 1.18 3.01
N LEU A 17 -1.01 1.29 4.26
CA LEU A 17 -0.04 0.39 4.87
C LEU A 17 -0.58 -1.05 4.96
N THR A 18 -1.78 -1.21 5.54
CA THR A 18 -2.37 -2.53 5.80
C THR A 18 -2.67 -3.26 4.50
N ILE A 19 -3.23 -2.57 3.50
CA ILE A 19 -3.49 -3.19 2.20
C ILE A 19 -2.19 -3.60 1.50
N THR A 20 -1.11 -2.81 1.64
CA THR A 20 0.21 -3.16 1.10
C THR A 20 0.75 -4.43 1.75
N MET A 21 0.65 -4.54 3.08
CA MET A 21 1.05 -5.74 3.81
C MET A 21 0.24 -6.97 3.38
N LEU A 22 -1.09 -6.87 3.34
CA LEU A 22 -1.98 -7.97 2.95
C LEU A 22 -1.74 -8.42 1.51
N ASN A 23 -1.50 -7.47 0.61
CA ASN A 23 -1.13 -7.73 -0.78
C ASN A 23 0.21 -8.47 -0.89
N ARG A 24 1.24 -8.03 -0.15
CA ARG A 24 2.54 -8.73 -0.10
C ARG A 24 2.38 -10.17 0.38
N TYR A 25 1.65 -10.37 1.48
CA TYR A 25 1.37 -11.70 2.03
C TYR A 25 0.65 -12.59 1.01
N TRP A 26 -0.41 -12.06 0.38
CA TRP A 26 -1.19 -12.82 -0.59
C TRP A 26 -0.38 -13.20 -1.84
N VAL A 27 0.40 -12.27 -2.42
CA VAL A 27 1.25 -12.58 -3.59
C VAL A 27 2.20 -13.73 -3.28
N ARG A 28 2.88 -13.70 -2.14
CA ARG A 28 3.80 -14.78 -1.77
C ARG A 28 3.10 -16.12 -1.63
N ARG A 29 1.95 -16.13 -0.96
CA ARG A 29 1.16 -17.35 -0.78
C ARG A 29 0.74 -17.92 -2.14
N VAL A 30 0.15 -17.09 -3.01
CA VAL A 30 -0.38 -17.53 -4.29
C VAL A 30 0.72 -17.99 -5.24
N PHE A 31 1.87 -17.31 -5.29
CA PHE A 31 2.98 -17.76 -6.13
C PHE A 31 3.65 -19.03 -5.60
N ARG A 32 3.70 -19.23 -4.28
CA ARG A 32 4.16 -20.49 -3.68
C ARG A 32 3.23 -21.65 -4.04
N GLU A 33 1.92 -21.46 -3.82
CA GLU A 33 0.90 -22.44 -4.21
C GLU A 33 0.93 -22.70 -5.72
N LEU A 34 1.15 -21.67 -6.54
CA LEU A 34 1.32 -21.82 -7.98
C LEU A 34 2.50 -22.73 -8.29
N LEU A 35 3.69 -22.45 -7.74
CA LEU A 35 4.90 -23.25 -7.95
C LEU A 35 4.77 -24.70 -7.49
N ASP A 36 4.07 -24.94 -6.38
CA ASP A 36 3.86 -26.28 -5.86
C ASP A 36 2.89 -27.11 -6.74
N ASN A 37 1.98 -26.44 -7.46
CA ASN A 37 1.03 -27.08 -8.37
C ASN A 37 1.54 -27.23 -9.82
N LEU A 38 2.71 -26.69 -10.16
CA LEU A 38 3.31 -26.84 -11.50
C LEU A 38 3.85 -28.26 -11.72
N HIS A 39 3.87 -28.70 -12.98
CA HIS A 39 4.56 -29.93 -13.36
C HIS A 39 6.05 -29.86 -12.99
N PRO A 40 6.69 -30.96 -12.53
CA PRO A 40 8.08 -30.92 -12.05
C PRO A 40 9.08 -30.32 -13.04
N GLN A 41 8.90 -30.59 -14.33
CA GLN A 41 9.75 -30.06 -15.40
C GLN A 41 9.57 -28.54 -15.59
N THR A 42 8.31 -28.07 -15.64
CA THR A 42 7.99 -26.63 -15.67
C THR A 42 8.52 -25.92 -14.43
N ARG A 43 8.32 -26.51 -13.24
CA ARG A 43 8.81 -25.97 -11.98
C ARG A 43 10.32 -25.80 -12.00
N ALA A 44 11.07 -26.84 -12.40
CA ALA A 44 12.54 -26.78 -12.46
C ALA A 44 13.03 -25.66 -13.39
N ARG A 45 12.33 -25.44 -14.51
CA ARG A 45 12.71 -24.45 -15.54
C ARG A 45 12.36 -23.01 -15.18
N TYR A 46 11.20 -22.77 -14.53
CA TYR A 46 10.65 -21.42 -14.34
C TYR A 46 10.66 -20.93 -12.88
N LYS A 47 11.02 -21.76 -11.90
CA LYS A 47 10.97 -21.42 -10.46
C LYS A 47 11.68 -20.09 -10.14
N ARG A 48 12.85 -19.85 -10.72
CA ARG A 48 13.66 -18.65 -10.40
C ARG A 48 13.03 -17.36 -10.93
N GLN A 49 12.46 -17.39 -12.12
CA GLN A 49 11.78 -16.26 -12.76
C GLN A 49 10.49 -15.94 -12.02
N VAL A 50 9.72 -16.98 -11.66
CA VAL A 50 8.48 -16.85 -10.89
C VAL A 50 8.75 -16.27 -9.49
N ASN A 51 9.78 -16.75 -8.79
CA ASN A 51 10.25 -16.13 -7.53
C ASN A 51 10.70 -14.67 -7.76
N GLY A 52 11.35 -14.40 -8.89
CA GLY A 52 11.78 -13.07 -9.28
C GLY A 52 10.61 -12.09 -9.41
N VAL A 53 9.59 -12.48 -10.17
CA VAL A 53 8.33 -11.76 -10.38
C VAL A 53 7.59 -11.57 -9.06
N GLN A 54 7.49 -12.62 -8.23
CA GLN A 54 6.85 -12.54 -6.92
C GLN A 54 7.47 -11.42 -6.06
N TYR A 55 8.81 -11.37 -5.99
CA TYR A 55 9.51 -10.34 -5.22
C TYR A 55 9.26 -8.93 -5.80
N PHE A 56 9.39 -8.79 -7.12
CA PHE A 56 9.14 -7.52 -7.80
C PHE A 56 7.72 -7.00 -7.54
N LEU A 57 6.69 -7.84 -7.72
CA LEU A 57 5.28 -7.47 -7.53
C LEU A 57 4.97 -7.11 -6.08
N ALA A 58 5.65 -7.73 -5.10
CA ALA A 58 5.54 -7.38 -3.70
C ALA A 58 6.10 -5.98 -3.41
N GLU A 59 7.23 -5.62 -4.03
CA GLU A 59 7.93 -4.35 -3.79
C GLU A 59 7.37 -3.18 -4.60
N ALA A 60 6.96 -3.41 -5.84
CA ALA A 60 6.62 -2.36 -6.79
C ALA A 60 5.19 -1.79 -6.63
N GLN A 61 4.46 -2.17 -5.57
CA GLN A 61 3.13 -1.62 -5.22
C GLN A 61 3.08 -0.09 -5.08
N GLN A 62 4.23 0.54 -4.81
CA GLN A 62 4.37 1.99 -4.59
C GLN A 62 4.39 2.81 -5.87
N VAL A 63 4.40 2.15 -7.03
CA VAL A 63 4.54 2.76 -8.34
C VAL A 63 3.42 2.24 -9.26
N PRO A 64 2.86 3.07 -10.16
CA PRO A 64 1.88 2.60 -11.14
C PRO A 64 2.57 1.77 -12.22
N ILE A 65 2.63 0.47 -12.01
CA ILE A 65 3.20 -0.48 -12.98
C ILE A 65 2.17 -0.73 -14.08
N GLN A 66 2.65 -0.76 -15.32
CA GLN A 66 1.93 -1.25 -16.46
C GLN A 66 2.71 -2.41 -17.08
N VAL A 67 2.03 -3.55 -17.20
CA VAL A 67 2.53 -4.73 -17.90
C VAL A 67 2.05 -4.67 -19.36
N PRO A 68 2.80 -5.24 -20.31
CA PRO A 68 2.32 -5.45 -21.67
C PRO A 68 0.90 -6.01 -21.73
N ALA A 69 0.11 -5.53 -22.69
CA ALA A 69 -1.27 -5.98 -22.89
C ALA A 69 -1.34 -7.39 -23.48
N GLU A 70 -0.29 -7.80 -24.20
CA GLU A 70 -0.19 -9.10 -24.86
C GLU A 70 0.41 -10.16 -23.94
N LEU A 71 -0.25 -11.33 -23.88
CA LEU A 71 0.22 -12.48 -23.10
C LEU A 71 1.58 -13.01 -23.58
N SER A 72 1.87 -12.89 -24.88
CA SER A 72 3.12 -13.27 -25.54
C SER A 72 4.33 -12.51 -24.96
N GLU A 73 4.17 -11.21 -24.70
CA GLU A 73 5.22 -10.37 -24.12
C GLU A 73 5.46 -10.71 -22.64
N ILE A 74 4.41 -10.98 -21.87
CA ILE A 74 4.54 -11.45 -20.48
C ILE A 74 5.25 -12.80 -20.46
N ARG A 75 4.94 -13.68 -21.41
CA ARG A 75 5.63 -14.96 -21.58
C ARG A 75 7.11 -14.76 -21.89
N ARG A 76 7.48 -13.76 -22.70
CA ARG A 76 8.88 -13.38 -22.94
C ARG A 76 9.58 -12.93 -21.66
N LEU A 77 8.90 -12.17 -20.79
CA LEU A 77 9.44 -11.77 -19.48
C LEU A 77 9.67 -12.97 -18.53
N LEU A 78 8.87 -14.03 -18.68
CA LEU A 78 9.01 -15.28 -17.93
C LEU A 78 9.99 -16.27 -18.57
N ALA A 79 10.57 -15.95 -19.74
CA ALA A 79 11.48 -16.86 -20.44
C ALA A 79 12.71 -17.19 -19.59
N PRO A 80 13.28 -18.41 -19.73
CA PRO A 80 14.43 -18.82 -18.92
C PRO A 80 15.62 -17.86 -18.98
N GLY A 81 15.89 -17.27 -20.16
CA GLY A 81 16.97 -16.30 -20.38
C GLY A 81 16.83 -14.99 -19.59
N MET A 82 15.63 -14.66 -19.10
CA MET A 82 15.39 -13.45 -18.30
C MET A 82 15.78 -13.60 -16.82
N GLU A 83 16.28 -14.76 -16.39
CA GLU A 83 16.69 -15.01 -15.00
C GLU A 83 17.71 -13.99 -14.49
N VAL A 84 18.74 -13.70 -15.29
CA VAL A 84 19.81 -12.77 -14.92
C VAL A 84 19.26 -11.35 -14.76
N TRP A 85 18.33 -10.95 -15.62
CA TRP A 85 17.66 -9.66 -15.54
C TRP A 85 16.82 -9.55 -14.26
N TRP A 86 15.99 -10.56 -13.95
CA TRP A 86 15.20 -10.60 -12.71
C TRP A 86 16.09 -10.57 -11.45
N ARG A 87 17.21 -11.30 -11.45
CA ARG A 87 18.18 -11.27 -10.36
C ARG A 87 18.77 -9.87 -10.17
N GLY A 88 19.17 -9.22 -11.26
CA GLY A 88 19.70 -7.85 -11.25
C GLY A 88 18.68 -6.81 -10.76
N LEU A 89 17.44 -6.91 -11.24
CA LEU A 89 16.31 -6.07 -10.83
C LEU A 89 16.04 -6.20 -9.33
N ASN A 90 15.91 -7.43 -8.85
CA ASN A 90 15.61 -7.71 -7.44
C ASN A 90 16.77 -7.30 -6.52
N GLY A 91 18.01 -7.49 -6.96
CA GLY A 91 19.19 -7.01 -6.24
C GLY A 91 19.22 -5.49 -6.09
N ARG A 92 18.70 -4.72 -7.06
CA ARG A 92 18.56 -3.25 -6.97
C ARG A 92 17.41 -2.84 -6.05
N LEU A 93 16.27 -3.53 -6.14
CA LEU A 93 15.11 -3.28 -5.28
C LEU A 93 15.44 -3.60 -3.81
N ARG A 94 16.17 -4.68 -3.53
CA ARG A 94 16.62 -5.02 -2.15
C ARG A 94 17.57 -3.95 -1.60
N ARG A 95 18.45 -3.41 -2.44
CA ARG A 95 19.39 -2.32 -2.06
C ARG A 95 18.71 -0.96 -1.89
N SER A 96 17.65 -0.69 -2.64
CA SER A 96 16.91 0.57 -2.55
C SER A 96 15.80 0.54 -1.49
N ARG A 97 15.49 -0.63 -0.92
CA ARG A 97 14.58 -0.75 0.24
C ARG A 97 15.12 0.09 1.41
N ARG A 98 14.26 0.92 1.98
CA ARG A 98 14.56 1.76 3.12
C ARG A 98 14.74 0.88 4.36
N GLY A 99 15.97 0.81 4.86
CA GLY A 99 16.29 0.19 6.15
C GLY A 99 15.96 1.09 7.34
N VAL A 100 16.16 0.54 8.54
CA VAL A 100 16.12 1.30 9.79
C VAL A 100 17.32 2.26 9.82
N THR A 101 17.07 3.56 9.84
CA THR A 101 18.13 4.56 9.98
C THR A 101 18.35 4.92 11.45
N ALA A 102 19.60 5.19 11.84
CA ALA A 102 19.92 5.61 13.22
C ALA A 102 19.14 6.87 13.64
N SER A 103 18.96 7.82 12.71
CA SER A 103 18.15 9.03 12.93
C SER A 103 16.68 8.71 13.23
N LEU A 104 16.09 7.74 12.53
CA LEU A 104 14.72 7.31 12.81
C LEU A 104 14.61 6.68 14.20
N VAL A 105 15.56 5.81 14.57
CA VAL A 105 15.59 5.20 15.90
C VAL A 105 15.71 6.26 16.99
N ALA A 106 16.60 7.24 16.81
CA ALA A 106 16.77 8.34 17.76
C ALA A 106 15.50 9.18 17.91
N GLN A 107 14.81 9.51 16.81
CA GLN A 107 13.55 10.26 16.85
C GLN A 107 12.44 9.49 17.55
N VAL A 108 12.26 8.20 17.23
CA VAL A 108 11.26 7.35 17.88
C VAL A 108 11.56 7.18 19.37
N LEU A 109 12.82 6.91 19.73
CA LEU A 109 13.23 6.77 21.12
C LEU A 109 13.02 8.07 21.91
N SER A 110 13.39 9.22 21.32
CA SER A 110 13.15 10.53 21.92
C SER A 110 11.66 10.81 22.14
N ALA A 111 10.81 10.47 21.16
CA ALA A 111 9.36 10.62 21.31
C ALA A 111 8.78 9.71 22.40
N VAL A 112 9.25 8.46 22.50
CA VAL A 112 8.83 7.51 23.55
C VAL A 112 9.25 8.00 24.93
N ILE A 113 10.49 8.48 25.09
CA ILE A 113 11.00 9.04 26.35
C ILE A 113 10.18 10.28 26.74
N ALA A 114 9.99 11.21 25.80
CA ALA A 114 9.22 12.43 26.04
C ALA A 114 7.79 12.12 26.47
N TYR A 115 7.10 11.22 25.77
CA TYR A 115 5.74 10.81 26.13
C TYR A 115 5.69 10.12 27.50
N THR A 116 6.68 9.28 27.82
CA THR A 116 6.77 8.62 29.13
C THR A 116 6.94 9.65 30.25
N PHE A 117 7.80 10.65 30.06
CA PHE A 117 7.93 11.75 31.01
C PHE A 117 6.67 12.60 31.11
N THR A 118 5.97 12.87 30.00
CA THR A 118 4.66 13.55 30.05
C THR A 118 3.66 12.76 30.88
N VAL A 119 3.57 11.44 30.70
CA VAL A 119 2.66 10.59 31.50
C VAL A 119 3.04 10.63 32.98
N ILE A 120 4.32 10.42 33.32
CA ILE A 120 4.80 10.44 34.70
C ILE A 120 4.56 11.80 35.36
N ALA A 121 5.00 12.88 34.69
CA ALA A 121 4.83 14.24 35.16
C ALA A 121 3.36 14.55 35.40
N SER A 122 2.48 14.09 34.52
CA SER A 122 1.06 14.35 34.70
C SER A 122 0.41 13.59 35.84
N PHE A 123 0.85 12.38 36.18
CA PHE A 123 0.38 11.69 37.38
C PHE A 123 0.95 12.31 38.67
N ILE A 124 2.15 12.89 38.63
CA ILE A 124 2.76 13.60 39.77
C ILE A 124 2.11 14.98 39.97
N ALA A 125 1.92 15.74 38.89
CA ALA A 125 1.40 17.11 38.91
C ALA A 125 -0.13 17.19 39.00
N ALA A 126 -0.86 16.10 38.74
CA ALA A 126 -2.31 16.00 39.01
C ALA A 126 -2.69 16.16 40.50
N ILE A 127 -1.70 16.44 41.36
CA ILE A 127 -1.87 16.81 42.74
C ILE A 127 -2.35 18.28 42.86
N ASP A 128 -1.94 19.19 41.97
CA ASP A 128 -2.10 20.65 42.20
C ASP A 128 -2.77 21.46 41.05
N SER A 129 -2.93 20.97 39.81
CA SER A 129 -3.56 21.77 38.72
C SER A 129 -4.22 20.97 37.57
N LEU A 130 -4.95 21.67 36.69
CA LEU A 130 -5.67 21.13 35.51
C LEU A 130 -4.80 21.05 34.24
N ASP A 131 -3.64 21.68 34.23
CA ASP A 131 -2.69 21.70 33.11
C ASP A 131 -2.17 20.31 32.67
N PRO A 132 -1.94 19.35 33.60
CA PRO A 132 -1.39 18.04 33.24
C PRO A 132 -2.30 17.18 32.35
N VAL A 133 -3.61 17.45 32.37
CA VAL A 133 -4.62 16.81 31.51
C VAL A 133 -4.41 17.16 30.05
N MET A 134 -4.10 18.44 29.82
CA MET A 134 -3.93 18.99 28.48
C MET A 134 -2.83 18.22 27.76
N GLN A 135 -1.69 18.07 28.43
CA GLN A 135 -0.49 17.48 27.87
C GLN A 135 -0.64 15.98 27.59
N ILE A 136 -1.31 15.21 28.48
CA ILE A 136 -1.56 13.78 28.21
C ILE A 136 -2.48 13.63 27.01
N SER A 137 -3.64 14.30 26.99
CA SER A 137 -4.65 14.08 25.95
C SER A 137 -4.13 14.43 24.55
N ALA A 138 -3.38 15.52 24.45
CA ALA A 138 -2.71 15.97 23.24
C ALA A 138 -1.59 15.00 22.83
N GLY A 139 -0.76 14.57 23.77
CA GLY A 139 0.28 13.57 23.51
C GLY A 139 -0.28 12.24 23.00
N THR A 140 -1.36 11.75 23.62
CA THR A 140 -2.07 10.53 23.23
C THR A 140 -2.61 10.62 21.80
N LEU A 141 -2.97 11.82 21.33
CA LEU A 141 -3.52 12.04 19.98
C LEU A 141 -2.48 11.74 18.89
N TRP A 142 -1.19 11.89 19.20
CA TRP A 142 -0.10 11.64 18.26
C TRP A 142 0.43 10.21 18.27
N VAL A 143 -0.04 9.35 19.20
CA VAL A 143 0.49 7.99 19.38
C VAL A 143 0.26 7.09 18.18
N TRP A 144 -0.73 7.37 17.32
CA TRP A 144 -0.93 6.62 16.06
C TRP A 144 0.27 6.67 15.11
N LEU A 145 1.14 7.67 15.24
CA LEU A 145 2.37 7.74 14.46
C LEU A 145 3.26 6.52 14.70
N ILE A 146 3.29 5.96 15.92
CA ILE A 146 4.12 4.81 16.28
C ILE A 146 3.79 3.59 15.40
N PRO A 147 2.55 3.04 15.40
CA PRO A 147 2.23 1.87 14.59
C PRO A 147 2.35 2.15 13.09
N VAL A 148 2.07 3.37 12.62
CA VAL A 148 2.20 3.72 11.19
C VAL A 148 3.66 3.77 10.75
N ILE A 149 4.53 4.44 11.51
CA ILE A 149 5.97 4.54 11.20
C ILE A 149 6.62 3.16 11.29
N CYS A 150 6.43 2.45 12.41
CA CYS A 150 6.96 1.10 12.59
C CYS A 150 6.43 0.17 11.50
N GLY A 151 5.15 0.24 11.17
CA GLY A 151 4.56 -0.56 10.11
C GLY A 151 5.19 -0.32 8.74
N TRP A 152 5.44 0.93 8.33
CA TRP A 152 6.11 1.21 7.06
C TRP A 152 7.58 0.77 7.03
N VAL A 153 8.26 0.82 8.18
CA VAL A 153 9.63 0.27 8.32
C VAL A 153 9.62 -1.25 8.16
N ILE A 154 8.68 -1.92 8.83
CA ILE A 154 8.53 -3.38 8.85
C ILE A 154 8.11 -3.90 7.46
N VAL A 155 7.03 -3.33 6.91
CA VAL A 155 6.51 -3.70 5.58
C VAL A 155 7.55 -3.35 4.52
N GLY A 156 8.22 -2.20 4.65
CA GLY A 156 9.26 -1.73 3.74
C GLY A 156 8.72 -0.75 2.69
N THR A 157 9.48 0.32 2.48
CA THR A 157 9.27 1.24 1.36
C THR A 157 10.55 1.43 0.57
N GLN A 158 10.43 1.90 -0.65
CA GLN A 158 11.59 2.31 -1.43
C GLN A 158 12.16 3.62 -0.85
N SER A 159 13.48 3.76 -0.91
CA SER A 159 14.21 4.91 -0.33
C SER A 159 14.13 6.18 -1.19
N SER A 160 13.96 6.03 -2.50
CA SER A 160 13.80 7.15 -3.44
C SER A 160 12.53 7.03 -4.28
N HIS A 161 12.07 8.17 -4.79
CA HIS A 161 10.87 8.27 -5.64
C HIS A 161 11.00 7.50 -6.96
N ASP A 162 12.23 7.40 -7.48
CA ASP A 162 12.50 6.79 -8.79
C ASP A 162 13.19 5.42 -8.67
N ALA A 163 13.44 4.90 -7.47
CA ALA A 163 14.13 3.62 -7.23
C ALA A 163 13.62 2.46 -8.09
N VAL A 164 12.29 2.29 -8.20
CA VAL A 164 11.69 1.21 -9.00
C VAL A 164 11.87 1.47 -10.49
N GLU A 165 11.77 2.73 -10.93
CA GLU A 165 11.94 3.10 -12.34
C GLU A 165 13.41 2.95 -12.75
N ASP A 166 14.35 3.38 -11.90
CA ASP A 166 15.79 3.21 -12.07
C ASP A 166 16.19 1.72 -12.06
N ALA A 167 15.46 0.90 -11.30
CA ALA A 167 15.64 -0.54 -11.30
C ALA A 167 15.12 -1.17 -12.61
N LEU A 168 14.00 -0.68 -13.16
CA LEU A 168 13.44 -1.14 -14.43
C LEU A 168 14.25 -0.71 -15.66
N ARG A 169 14.95 0.44 -15.60
CA ARG A 169 15.83 0.94 -16.67
C ARG A 169 17.10 0.09 -16.91
N VAL A 170 17.24 -1.05 -16.24
CA VAL A 170 18.34 -1.99 -16.52
C VAL A 170 18.17 -2.53 -17.94
N ARG A 171 19.07 -2.09 -18.83
CA ARG A 171 19.16 -2.57 -20.22
C ARG A 171 19.07 -4.10 -20.26
N HIS A 172 18.22 -4.61 -21.14
CA HIS A 172 18.37 -5.94 -21.71
C HIS A 172 19.78 -6.02 -22.30
N LEU A 173 20.73 -6.63 -21.58
CA LEU A 173 21.97 -7.05 -22.19
C LEU A 173 21.60 -8.25 -23.07
N ASN A 174 21.21 -7.96 -24.31
CA ASN A 174 21.29 -8.96 -25.38
C ASN A 174 22.79 -9.28 -25.55
N PRO A 175 23.24 -10.52 -25.26
CA PRO A 175 24.63 -10.90 -25.52
C PRO A 175 24.95 -10.93 -27.03
N SER A 176 23.93 -10.85 -27.88
CA SER A 176 24.02 -11.00 -29.34
C SER A 176 24.15 -9.69 -30.11
N SER A 177 24.03 -8.51 -29.49
CA SER A 177 24.23 -7.23 -30.19
C SER A 177 25.60 -6.63 -29.88
N GLY A 178 26.65 -7.30 -30.34
CA GLY A 178 27.93 -6.66 -30.62
C GLY A 178 27.83 -5.83 -31.89
N VAL A 179 27.05 -4.75 -31.87
CA VAL A 179 27.03 -3.77 -32.98
C VAL A 179 27.08 -2.37 -32.39
N GLN A 180 28.05 -1.62 -32.89
CA GLN A 180 28.42 -0.27 -32.53
C GLN A 180 27.21 0.67 -32.44
N SER A 181 27.19 1.46 -31.38
CA SER A 181 26.31 2.61 -31.18
C SER A 181 26.46 3.62 -32.34
N SER A 182 25.49 3.63 -33.24
CA SER A 182 25.25 4.73 -34.19
C SER A 182 24.37 5.80 -33.52
N PRO A 183 24.62 7.12 -33.70
CA PRO A 183 23.99 8.16 -32.89
C PRO A 183 22.53 8.50 -33.26
N ASN A 184 21.95 7.86 -34.27
CA ASN A 184 20.69 8.29 -34.90
C ASN A 184 19.57 7.24 -34.90
N ILE A 185 19.62 6.24 -34.03
CA ILE A 185 18.50 5.29 -33.88
C ILE A 185 17.61 5.81 -32.74
N PRO A 186 16.31 6.06 -32.98
CA PRO A 186 15.38 6.36 -31.88
C PRO A 186 15.45 5.25 -30.84
N GLU A 187 15.45 5.60 -29.55
CA GLU A 187 15.50 4.64 -28.45
C GLU A 187 14.60 3.43 -28.74
N PRO A 188 15.09 2.18 -28.61
CA PRO A 188 14.25 1.02 -28.84
C PRO A 188 13.01 1.12 -27.94
N GLU A 189 11.86 1.01 -28.58
CA GLU A 189 10.54 1.00 -27.95
C GLU A 189 10.57 0.02 -26.76
N ASN A 190 10.23 0.52 -25.57
CA ASN A 190 10.34 -0.22 -24.30
C ASN A 190 9.30 -1.35 -24.26
N ASP A 191 9.69 -2.47 -24.82
CA ASP A 191 8.94 -3.72 -25.03
C ASP A 191 8.73 -4.54 -23.72
N GLY A 192 8.57 -3.85 -22.58
CA GLY A 192 8.63 -4.46 -21.25
C GLY A 192 7.75 -3.79 -20.18
N ILE A 193 8.01 -4.11 -18.92
CA ILE A 193 7.31 -3.53 -17.77
C ILE A 193 7.62 -2.03 -17.70
N THR A 194 6.60 -1.19 -17.76
CA THR A 194 6.75 0.27 -17.73
C THR A 194 6.07 0.89 -16.52
N VAL A 195 6.54 2.08 -16.14
CA VAL A 195 5.86 2.92 -15.14
C VAL A 195 4.91 3.86 -15.88
N ARG A 196 3.64 3.83 -15.51
CA ARG A 196 2.63 4.68 -16.14
C ARG A 196 2.82 6.14 -15.72
N HIS A 197 3.10 6.99 -16.70
CA HIS A 197 3.23 8.43 -16.52
C HIS A 197 2.00 9.18 -17.02
N TYR A 198 1.79 10.39 -16.48
CA TYR A 198 0.69 11.29 -16.87
C TYR A 198 0.60 11.57 -18.39
N GLY A 199 1.73 11.49 -19.11
CA GLY A 199 1.81 11.77 -20.55
C GLY A 199 1.48 10.59 -21.47
N ASN A 200 1.58 9.34 -21.00
CA ASN A 200 1.45 8.15 -21.87
C ASN A 200 0.03 7.57 -21.97
N THR A 201 -0.92 8.07 -21.18
CA THR A 201 -2.31 7.62 -21.28
C THR A 201 -3.09 8.52 -22.24
N ARG A 202 -3.50 7.97 -23.40
CA ARG A 202 -4.45 8.62 -24.32
C ARG A 202 -5.79 8.90 -23.61
N GLN A 203 -5.85 10.07 -22.98
CA GLN A 203 -6.98 10.93 -22.66
C GLN A 203 -8.23 10.35 -21.96
N SER A 204 -8.45 10.81 -20.73
CA SER A 204 -9.77 11.10 -20.15
C SER A 204 -9.58 12.21 -19.09
N LEU A 205 -9.53 13.45 -19.56
CA LEU A 205 -9.24 14.64 -18.76
C LEU A 205 -10.51 15.44 -18.51
N TRP A 206 -10.61 16.03 -17.33
CA TRP A 206 -11.63 17.03 -17.02
C TRP A 206 -10.99 18.13 -16.18
N PHE A 207 -11.04 19.38 -16.65
CA PHE A 207 -10.31 20.52 -16.08
C PHE A 207 -8.80 20.24 -15.87
N GLY A 208 -8.16 19.55 -16.80
CA GLY A 208 -6.74 19.18 -16.70
C GLY A 208 -6.43 18.06 -15.69
N LEU A 209 -7.44 17.52 -15.01
CA LEU A 209 -7.30 16.41 -14.07
C LEU A 209 -7.64 15.08 -14.75
N ASN A 210 -6.81 14.07 -14.48
CA ASN A 210 -6.95 12.73 -15.05
C ASN A 210 -7.94 11.88 -14.23
N PHE A 211 -8.76 11.08 -14.91
CA PHE A 211 -9.67 10.11 -14.27
C PHE A 211 -8.94 9.08 -13.40
N ALA A 212 -7.77 8.59 -13.80
CA ALA A 212 -6.95 7.68 -13.00
C ALA A 212 -6.37 8.35 -11.73
N GLY A 213 -6.05 9.65 -11.80
CA GLY A 213 -5.70 10.49 -10.65
C GLY A 213 -4.60 9.93 -9.76
N ASP A 214 -4.96 9.59 -8.51
CA ASP A 214 -4.02 9.14 -7.46
C ASP A 214 -3.36 7.80 -7.78
N GLU A 215 -3.96 7.00 -8.66
CA GLU A 215 -3.34 5.77 -9.17
C GLU A 215 -1.97 6.07 -9.81
N LEU A 216 -1.87 7.18 -10.54
CA LEU A 216 -0.67 7.59 -11.29
C LEU A 216 0.42 8.25 -10.44
N GLN A 217 0.08 8.67 -9.23
CA GLN A 217 1.07 9.26 -8.32
C GLN A 217 2.04 8.18 -7.87
N LYS A 218 3.27 8.50 -7.46
CA LYS A 218 4.16 7.52 -6.81
C LYS A 218 4.11 7.71 -5.30
N GLY A 219 4.38 6.63 -4.55
CA GLY A 219 4.58 6.66 -3.11
C GLY A 219 3.52 5.91 -2.31
N PRO A 220 3.86 5.58 -1.04
CA PRO A 220 3.13 4.62 -0.22
C PRO A 220 1.72 5.06 0.17
N VAL A 221 1.51 6.36 0.40
CA VAL A 221 0.19 6.91 0.78
C VAL A 221 -0.85 6.74 -0.33
N TYR A 222 -0.43 6.60 -1.59
CA TYR A 222 -1.32 6.45 -2.75
C TYR A 222 -1.59 4.97 -3.09
N ASN A 223 -1.05 4.01 -2.33
CA ASN A 223 -1.29 2.59 -2.57
C ASN A 223 -2.78 2.22 -2.48
N TYR A 224 -3.58 2.99 -1.72
CA TYR A 224 -5.03 2.84 -1.69
C TYR A 224 -5.68 2.91 -3.07
N ALA A 225 -5.11 3.69 -4.00
CA ALA A 225 -5.67 3.92 -5.34
C ALA A 225 -5.34 2.79 -6.32
N ARG A 226 -4.29 1.99 -6.07
CA ARG A 226 -3.75 0.99 -7.03
C ARG A 226 -4.17 -0.44 -6.71
N VAL A 227 -4.96 -0.66 -5.66
CA VAL A 227 -5.28 -1.99 -5.15
C VAL A 227 -5.80 -2.91 -6.27
N LEU A 228 -6.74 -2.42 -7.09
CA LEU A 228 -7.34 -3.21 -8.16
C LEU A 228 -6.43 -3.41 -9.37
N THR A 229 -5.73 -2.37 -9.83
CA THR A 229 -4.86 -2.46 -11.01
C THR A 229 -3.57 -3.22 -10.73
N TRP A 230 -3.06 -3.14 -9.49
CA TRP A 230 -1.98 -4.01 -9.03
C TRP A 230 -2.41 -5.48 -9.04
N TRP A 231 -3.60 -5.81 -8.53
CA TRP A 231 -4.09 -7.20 -8.53
C TRP A 231 -4.24 -7.77 -9.94
N GLN A 232 -4.75 -6.96 -10.89
CA GLN A 232 -4.84 -7.37 -12.28
C GLN A 232 -3.46 -7.67 -12.88
N THR A 233 -2.47 -6.83 -12.59
CA THR A 233 -1.07 -7.05 -12.95
C THR A 233 -0.54 -8.38 -12.39
N VAL A 234 -0.86 -8.70 -11.13
CA VAL A 234 -0.46 -9.99 -10.54
C VAL A 234 -1.11 -11.17 -11.27
N ASN A 235 -2.40 -11.10 -11.55
CA ASN A 235 -3.11 -12.18 -12.25
C ASN A 235 -2.57 -12.41 -13.65
N ALA A 236 -2.19 -11.35 -14.37
CA ALA A 236 -1.60 -11.47 -15.68
C ALA A 236 -0.39 -12.41 -15.68
N PHE A 237 0.50 -12.27 -14.68
CA PHE A 237 1.64 -13.19 -14.51
C PHE A 237 1.18 -14.60 -14.14
N ILE A 238 0.23 -14.76 -13.21
CA ILE A 238 -0.27 -16.06 -12.79
C ILE A 238 -0.89 -16.83 -13.96
N GLU A 239 -1.75 -16.17 -14.74
CA GLU A 239 -2.41 -16.76 -15.91
C GLU A 239 -1.39 -17.14 -16.98
N THR A 240 -0.40 -16.29 -17.22
CA THR A 240 0.71 -16.61 -18.14
C THR A 240 1.49 -17.83 -17.67
N THR A 241 1.85 -17.92 -16.39
CA THR A 241 2.56 -19.09 -15.84
C THR A 241 1.73 -20.37 -15.97
N ARG A 242 0.42 -20.32 -15.71
CA ARG A 242 -0.48 -21.47 -15.91
C ARG A 242 -0.59 -21.87 -17.37
N ALA A 243 -0.63 -20.91 -18.29
CA ALA A 243 -0.66 -21.18 -19.73
C ALA A 243 0.63 -21.87 -20.20
N ILE A 244 1.79 -21.43 -19.71
CA ILE A 244 3.08 -22.07 -19.97
C ILE A 244 3.07 -23.53 -19.50
N ASP A 245 2.59 -23.79 -18.28
CA ASP A 245 2.52 -25.15 -17.73
C ASP A 245 1.63 -26.08 -18.56
N ARG A 246 0.45 -25.62 -18.96
CA ARG A 246 -0.45 -26.38 -19.84
C ARG A 246 0.20 -26.69 -21.19
N SER A 247 0.95 -25.75 -21.76
CA SER A 247 1.64 -25.98 -23.02
C SER A 247 2.74 -27.04 -22.90
N HIS A 248 3.50 -27.04 -21.81
CA HIS A 248 4.49 -28.09 -21.56
C HIS A 248 3.85 -29.46 -21.28
N ALA A 249 2.73 -29.51 -20.57
CA ALA A 249 1.99 -30.75 -20.36
C ALA A 249 1.53 -31.36 -21.70
N ALA A 250 1.00 -30.54 -22.61
CA ALA A 250 0.56 -30.98 -23.93
C ALA A 250 1.70 -31.49 -24.83
N GLU A 251 2.91 -30.92 -24.73
CA GLU A 251 4.10 -31.41 -25.44
C GLU A 251 4.63 -32.74 -24.88
N THR A 252 4.40 -33.00 -23.58
CA THR A 252 4.91 -34.18 -22.89
C THR A 252 3.95 -35.38 -23.00
N GLU A 253 2.72 -35.17 -23.47
CA GLU A 253 1.83 -36.28 -23.82
C GLU A 253 2.35 -36.98 -25.09
N PRO A 254 2.63 -38.30 -25.06
CA PRO A 254 3.04 -39.02 -26.25
C PRO A 254 1.90 -38.98 -27.25
N THR A 255 2.08 -38.19 -28.31
CA THR A 255 1.16 -38.17 -29.44
C THR A 255 1.17 -39.57 -30.06
N TRP A 256 0.19 -40.40 -29.71
CA TRP A 256 -0.09 -41.66 -30.42
C TRP A 256 -0.55 -41.28 -31.83
N GLN A 257 0.40 -41.06 -32.73
CA GLN A 257 0.14 -41.10 -34.17
C GLN A 257 0.06 -42.58 -34.56
N PRO A 258 -1.08 -43.08 -35.07
CA PRO A 258 -1.10 -44.39 -35.69
C PRO A 258 -0.21 -44.34 -36.94
N ASP A 259 0.96 -44.95 -36.82
CA ASP A 259 1.95 -45.14 -37.86
C ASP A 259 1.31 -45.86 -39.05
N ASN A 260 1.09 -45.13 -40.15
CA ASN A 260 0.76 -45.70 -41.45
C ASN A 260 1.61 -45.02 -42.52
N LYS A 261 2.92 -45.28 -42.49
CA LYS A 261 3.77 -45.16 -43.69
C LYS A 261 4.74 -46.34 -43.78
N PRO A 262 4.81 -47.04 -44.93
CA PRO A 262 5.75 -48.14 -45.12
C PRO A 262 7.20 -47.64 -45.22
N GLN A 263 8.08 -48.42 -44.58
CA GLN A 263 9.52 -48.21 -44.46
C GLN A 263 10.25 -48.32 -45.81
N THR A 264 11.27 -47.50 -46.00
CA THR A 264 12.38 -47.80 -46.94
C THR A 264 13.70 -47.59 -46.18
N PRO A 265 14.66 -48.53 -46.22
CA PRO A 265 15.86 -48.46 -45.39
C PRO A 265 17.05 -47.89 -46.17
N THR A 266 17.76 -46.92 -45.60
CA THR A 266 19.19 -46.73 -45.93
C THR A 266 19.97 -46.00 -44.81
N LEU A 267 20.98 -46.72 -44.33
CA LEU A 267 22.22 -46.41 -43.60
C LEU A 267 22.45 -45.02 -42.95
N GLN A 268 22.79 -45.07 -41.65
CA GLN A 268 23.49 -44.09 -40.81
C GLN A 268 25.03 -44.03 -41.11
N PRO A 269 25.91 -43.28 -40.39
CA PRO A 269 25.74 -42.28 -39.31
C PRO A 269 26.61 -41.00 -39.52
N VAL A 270 26.64 -40.05 -38.54
CA VAL A 270 27.85 -39.42 -37.92
C VAL A 270 27.67 -37.93 -37.55
N ILE A 271 27.73 -37.70 -36.22
CA ILE A 271 28.25 -36.53 -35.45
C ILE A 271 27.37 -35.28 -35.21
N ASN A 272 26.95 -35.16 -33.95
CA ASN A 272 26.89 -34.00 -33.06
C ASN A 272 27.08 -32.60 -33.67
N GLU A 273 25.99 -31.85 -33.76
CA GLU A 273 25.95 -30.42 -33.39
C GLU A 273 24.63 -30.17 -32.67
N VAL A 274 24.70 -29.98 -31.35
CA VAL A 274 23.59 -29.42 -30.58
C VAL A 274 23.54 -27.94 -30.96
N SER A 275 22.72 -27.64 -31.96
CA SER A 275 22.47 -26.28 -32.42
C SER A 275 21.64 -25.53 -31.37
N GLU A 276 22.12 -24.36 -30.93
CA GLU A 276 21.44 -23.36 -30.09
C GLU A 276 20.17 -22.75 -30.74
N SER A 277 19.54 -23.42 -31.71
CA SER A 277 18.41 -22.90 -32.48
C SER A 277 17.03 -23.48 -32.09
N GLU A 278 16.94 -24.39 -31.12
CA GLU A 278 15.66 -24.79 -30.51
C GLU A 278 15.22 -23.83 -29.40
N ILE A 279 15.13 -22.54 -29.72
CA ILE A 279 14.06 -21.72 -29.15
C ILE A 279 12.84 -22.03 -30.02
N THR A 280 12.25 -23.19 -29.80
CA THR A 280 10.97 -23.56 -30.40
C THR A 280 9.97 -22.53 -29.91
N VAL A 281 9.67 -21.57 -30.79
CA VAL A 281 8.54 -20.66 -30.68
C VAL A 281 7.32 -21.58 -30.69
N LEU A 282 6.88 -21.98 -29.50
CA LEU A 282 5.65 -22.71 -29.27
C LEU A 282 4.54 -21.95 -30.00
N PRO A 283 3.93 -22.51 -31.06
CA PRO A 283 2.88 -21.84 -31.80
C PRO A 283 1.65 -21.78 -30.90
N ILE A 284 1.44 -20.63 -30.26
CA ILE A 284 0.18 -20.33 -29.58
C ILE A 284 -0.85 -20.18 -30.70
N SER A 285 -1.93 -20.96 -30.64
CA SER A 285 -3.12 -20.72 -31.47
C SER A 285 -3.55 -19.26 -31.27
N GLN A 286 -3.58 -18.50 -32.36
CA GLN A 286 -3.84 -17.05 -32.43
C GLN A 286 -5.26 -16.64 -31.98
N ASP A 287 -5.62 -16.92 -30.74
CA ASP A 287 -6.61 -16.13 -30.02
C ASP A 287 -5.81 -15.13 -29.19
N GLU A 288 -5.62 -13.91 -29.69
CA GLU A 288 -4.96 -12.82 -28.96
C GLU A 288 -5.76 -12.48 -27.69
N VAL A 289 -5.43 -13.14 -26.58
CA VAL A 289 -6.02 -12.83 -25.27
C VAL A 289 -5.38 -11.53 -24.76
N PHE A 290 -6.08 -10.41 -24.99
CA PHE A 290 -5.70 -9.11 -24.43
C PHE A 290 -6.04 -9.02 -22.95
N ILE A 291 -5.08 -8.58 -22.15
CA ILE A 291 -5.29 -8.37 -20.71
C ILE A 291 -5.81 -6.95 -20.48
N GLU A 292 -7.08 -6.85 -20.12
CA GLU A 292 -7.67 -5.57 -19.72
C GLU A 292 -6.98 -5.07 -18.43
N THR A 293 -6.39 -3.87 -18.45
CA THR A 293 -5.78 -3.28 -17.23
C THR A 293 -6.82 -2.93 -16.16
N TYR A 294 -8.07 -2.72 -16.57
CA TYR A 294 -9.17 -2.33 -15.69
C TYR A 294 -10.33 -3.34 -15.81
N PRO A 295 -10.26 -4.48 -15.09
CA PRO A 295 -11.33 -5.47 -15.10
C PRO A 295 -12.62 -4.88 -14.54
N ARG A 296 -13.78 -5.42 -14.95
CA ARG A 296 -15.06 -5.00 -14.38
C ARG A 296 -15.11 -5.32 -12.88
N LEU A 297 -15.73 -4.45 -12.07
CA LEU A 297 -15.83 -4.68 -10.63
C LEU A 297 -16.49 -6.02 -10.24
N ALA A 298 -17.41 -6.51 -11.08
CA ALA A 298 -18.09 -7.79 -10.89
C ALA A 298 -17.19 -9.02 -11.11
N SER A 299 -16.07 -8.88 -11.84
CA SER A 299 -15.13 -9.99 -12.07
C SER A 299 -14.03 -10.08 -11.01
N ILE A 300 -14.05 -9.19 -10.02
CA ILE A 300 -13.06 -9.17 -8.94
C ILE A 300 -13.42 -10.25 -7.91
N PRO A 301 -12.49 -11.15 -7.54
CA PRO A 301 -12.76 -12.24 -6.63
C PRO A 301 -13.04 -11.74 -5.20
N PRO A 302 -13.82 -12.49 -4.42
CA PRO A 302 -14.16 -12.12 -3.04
C PRO A 302 -12.93 -11.97 -2.13
N GLU A 303 -11.84 -12.69 -2.40
CA GLU A 303 -10.58 -12.56 -1.64
C GLU A 303 -10.03 -11.13 -1.65
N MET A 304 -10.19 -10.40 -2.76
CA MET A 304 -9.71 -9.02 -2.86
C MET A 304 -10.55 -8.09 -1.99
N TRP A 305 -11.88 -8.25 -2.02
CA TRP A 305 -12.78 -7.49 -1.17
C TRP A 305 -12.52 -7.74 0.31
N TRP A 306 -12.18 -8.98 0.68
CA TRP A 306 -11.78 -9.31 2.05
C TRP A 306 -10.55 -8.53 2.51
N ARG A 307 -9.53 -8.37 1.65
CA ARG A 307 -8.35 -7.55 1.97
C ARG A 307 -8.70 -6.08 2.16
N ILE A 308 -9.60 -5.53 1.34
CA ILE A 308 -10.08 -4.15 1.47
C ILE A 308 -10.83 -3.96 2.80
N ILE A 309 -11.71 -4.90 3.16
CA ILE A 309 -12.46 -4.87 4.43
C ILE A 309 -11.50 -4.95 5.62
N LEU A 310 -10.55 -5.90 5.61
CA LEU A 310 -9.58 -6.07 6.69
C LEU A 310 -8.68 -4.83 6.84
N ALA A 311 -8.21 -4.24 5.74
CA ALA A 311 -7.46 -2.99 5.76
C ALA A 311 -8.30 -1.82 6.31
N SER A 312 -9.60 -1.79 6.01
CA SER A 312 -10.53 -0.77 6.53
C SER A 312 -10.75 -0.91 8.03
N LEU A 313 -10.96 -2.14 8.52
CA LEU A 313 -11.10 -2.42 9.95
C LEU A 313 -9.84 -2.01 10.73
N MET A 314 -8.65 -2.32 10.18
CA MET A 314 -7.39 -1.94 10.77
C MET A 314 -7.20 -0.42 10.81
N ALA A 315 -7.52 0.26 9.71
CA ALA A 315 -7.45 1.71 9.61
C ALA A 315 -8.34 2.41 10.64
N LEU A 316 -9.59 1.96 10.79
CA LEU A 316 -10.52 2.50 11.77
C LEU A 316 -10.07 2.19 13.20
N SER A 317 -9.55 0.98 13.44
CA SER A 317 -9.04 0.57 14.75
C SER A 317 -7.88 1.44 15.21
N VAL A 318 -6.91 1.75 14.33
CA VAL A 318 -5.80 2.65 14.66
C VAL A 318 -6.28 4.09 14.82
N GLN A 319 -7.11 4.60 13.89
CA GLN A 319 -7.64 5.97 13.93
C GLN A 319 -8.42 6.23 15.23
N TRP A 320 -9.43 5.41 15.53
CA TRP A 320 -10.32 5.61 16.68
C TRP A 320 -9.77 5.00 17.96
N GLY A 321 -8.89 4.00 17.88
CA GLY A 321 -8.21 3.46 19.06
C GLY A 321 -7.28 4.46 19.72
N THR A 322 -6.70 5.39 18.95
CA THR A 322 -5.81 6.44 19.44
C THR A 322 -6.54 7.78 19.60
N THR A 323 -7.20 8.27 18.55
CA THR A 323 -7.96 9.53 18.59
C THR A 323 -9.13 9.43 19.57
N GLY A 324 -9.85 8.31 19.56
CA GLY A 324 -10.96 8.07 20.47
C GLY A 324 -10.50 7.99 21.92
N ALA A 325 -9.31 7.45 22.20
CA ALA A 325 -8.74 7.48 23.54
C ALA A 325 -8.43 8.90 24.00
N SER A 326 -7.86 9.76 23.15
CA SER A 326 -7.70 11.20 23.45
C SER A 326 -9.03 11.90 23.71
N VAL A 327 -10.06 11.58 22.92
CA VAL A 327 -11.43 12.09 23.12
C VAL A 327 -11.98 11.61 24.46
N ILE A 328 -11.85 10.33 24.80
CA ILE A 328 -12.34 9.77 26.07
C ILE A 328 -11.63 10.43 27.25
N ILE A 329 -10.30 10.57 27.19
CA ILE A 329 -9.52 11.28 28.22
C ILE A 329 -10.07 12.70 28.35
N ALA A 330 -10.25 13.44 27.25
CA ALA A 330 -10.71 14.82 27.30
C ALA A 330 -12.18 14.99 27.73
N ILE A 331 -13.08 14.04 27.40
CA ILE A 331 -14.51 14.08 27.78
C ILE A 331 -14.73 13.67 29.24
N LEU A 332 -13.96 12.70 29.73
CA LEU A 332 -14.15 12.15 31.08
C LEU A 332 -13.31 12.87 32.15
N THR A 333 -12.43 13.77 31.75
CA THR A 333 -11.72 14.64 32.69
C THR A 333 -12.63 15.83 33.07
N PRO A 334 -12.52 16.42 34.29
CA PRO A 334 -13.55 17.31 34.84
C PRO A 334 -14.01 18.45 33.94
N VAL A 335 -15.32 18.73 34.08
CA VAL A 335 -16.33 19.10 33.06
C VAL A 335 -16.66 17.99 32.06
N LYS A 336 -17.45 17.01 32.54
CA LYS A 336 -17.91 15.86 31.73
C LYS A 336 -18.72 16.33 30.53
N GLY A 337 -18.17 16.14 29.33
CA GLY A 337 -18.85 16.44 28.08
C GLY A 337 -17.92 16.92 26.97
N LEU A 338 -18.53 17.40 25.90
CA LEU A 338 -17.81 17.94 24.74
C LEU A 338 -17.46 19.43 24.98
N GLY A 339 -16.18 19.71 25.19
CA GLY A 339 -15.60 21.06 25.24
C GLY A 339 -14.71 21.31 24.01
N CYS A 340 -14.02 22.44 23.96
CA CYS A 340 -13.16 22.79 22.80
C CYS A 340 -12.15 21.71 22.45
N ARG A 341 -11.48 21.13 23.46
CA ARG A 341 -10.41 20.14 23.27
C ARG A 341 -10.96 18.80 22.77
N SER A 342 -11.91 18.21 23.52
CA SER A 342 -12.55 16.96 23.12
C SER A 342 -13.28 17.08 21.78
N GLY A 343 -13.91 18.24 21.51
CA GLY A 343 -14.52 18.57 20.24
C GLY A 343 -13.51 18.68 19.10
N SER A 344 -12.35 19.33 19.33
CA SER A 344 -11.26 19.41 18.35
C SER A 344 -10.72 18.03 17.97
N TYR A 345 -10.48 17.16 18.96
CA TYR A 345 -10.01 15.79 18.71
C TYR A 345 -11.05 14.94 17.99
N ALA A 346 -12.33 15.07 18.38
CA ALA A 346 -13.43 14.38 17.70
C ALA A 346 -13.58 14.85 16.24
N LEU A 347 -13.51 16.16 16.00
CA LEU A 347 -13.53 16.74 14.67
C LEU A 347 -12.37 16.20 13.83
N TYR A 348 -11.16 16.15 14.38
CA TYR A 348 -10.00 15.56 13.72
C TYR A 348 -10.22 14.10 13.32
N GLY A 349 -10.77 13.29 14.23
CA GLY A 349 -11.09 11.88 13.97
C GLY A 349 -12.16 11.70 12.88
N VAL A 350 -13.22 12.51 12.92
CA VAL A 350 -14.32 12.47 11.94
C VAL A 350 -13.84 12.90 10.56
N LEU A 351 -13.17 14.06 10.45
CA LEU A 351 -12.67 14.57 9.17
C LEU A 351 -11.62 13.62 8.56
N GLY A 352 -10.74 13.05 9.38
CA GLY A 352 -9.76 12.07 8.94
C GLY A 352 -10.40 10.79 8.38
N THR A 353 -11.43 10.27 9.06
CA THR A 353 -12.20 9.11 8.62
C THR A 353 -13.00 9.41 7.35
N PHE A 354 -13.67 10.56 7.30
CA PHE A 354 -14.47 10.97 6.16
C PHE A 354 -13.62 11.20 4.91
N SER A 355 -12.45 11.86 5.06
CA SER A 355 -11.48 12.00 3.98
C SER A 355 -11.07 10.64 3.40
N TRP A 356 -10.73 9.67 4.26
CA TRP A 356 -10.37 8.31 3.82
C TRP A 356 -11.52 7.66 3.03
N LEU A 357 -12.75 7.71 3.55
CA LEU A 357 -13.91 7.11 2.89
C LEU A 357 -14.18 7.74 1.51
N VAL A 358 -14.13 9.07 1.42
CA VAL A 358 -14.33 9.81 0.17
C VAL A 358 -13.25 9.46 -0.86
N LEU A 359 -11.99 9.29 -0.44
CA LEU A 359 -10.90 8.87 -1.32
C LEU A 359 -11.04 7.39 -1.75
N LEU A 360 -11.49 6.51 -0.86
CA LEU A 360 -11.80 5.12 -1.22
C LEU A 360 -12.90 5.04 -2.28
N VAL A 361 -13.98 5.81 -2.10
CA VAL A 361 -15.05 5.94 -3.10
C VAL A 361 -14.51 6.51 -4.41
N SER A 362 -13.65 7.54 -4.35
CA SER A 362 -13.00 8.09 -5.54
C SER A 362 -12.21 7.04 -6.31
N MET A 363 -11.47 6.17 -5.63
CA MET A 363 -10.73 5.06 -6.25
C MET A 363 -11.68 4.11 -7.00
N LEU A 364 -12.78 3.70 -6.38
CA LEU A 364 -13.77 2.82 -7.02
C LEU A 364 -14.43 3.48 -8.23
N LEU A 365 -14.76 4.78 -8.13
CA LEU A 365 -15.31 5.55 -9.24
C LEU A 365 -14.30 5.72 -10.38
N SER A 366 -13.03 5.92 -10.06
CA SER A 366 -11.92 6.01 -11.03
C SER A 366 -11.80 4.71 -11.81
N HIS A 367 -11.78 3.58 -11.09
CA HIS A 367 -11.74 2.24 -11.69
C HIS A 367 -12.98 1.98 -12.56
N ALA A 368 -14.17 2.34 -12.08
CA ALA A 368 -15.42 2.21 -12.83
C ALA A 368 -15.49 3.11 -14.07
N ALA A 369 -14.78 4.24 -14.08
CA ALA A 369 -14.64 5.08 -15.26
C ALA A 369 -13.69 4.43 -16.27
N MET A 370 -12.51 3.99 -15.81
CA MET A 370 -11.45 3.45 -16.66
C MET A 370 -11.77 2.06 -17.26
N SER A 371 -12.61 1.25 -16.59
CA SER A 371 -13.12 -0.03 -17.13
C SER A 371 -14.18 0.13 -18.22
N ARG A 372 -14.61 1.37 -18.53
CA ARG A 372 -15.64 1.64 -19.53
C ARG A 372 -15.06 2.31 -20.78
N PRO A 373 -15.67 2.09 -21.96
CA PRO A 373 -15.25 2.75 -23.19
C PRO A 373 -15.27 4.28 -23.05
N ALA A 374 -14.22 4.96 -23.49
CA ALA A 374 -14.07 6.42 -23.37
C ALA A 374 -15.21 7.24 -24.00
N ARG A 375 -15.89 6.66 -25.00
CA ARG A 375 -17.05 7.27 -25.67
C ARG A 375 -18.35 7.19 -24.86
N SER A 376 -18.41 6.36 -23.81
CA SER A 376 -19.61 6.18 -22.99
C SER A 376 -19.91 7.44 -22.16
N THR A 377 -21.18 7.80 -22.07
CA THR A 377 -21.64 8.85 -21.15
C THR A 377 -21.33 8.49 -19.70
N ALA A 378 -21.50 7.20 -19.34
CA ALA A 378 -21.17 6.67 -18.03
C ALA A 378 -19.69 6.93 -17.70
N HIS A 379 -18.77 6.62 -18.62
CA HIS A 379 -17.33 6.88 -18.42
C HIS A 379 -17.06 8.33 -17.99
N ARG A 380 -17.69 9.31 -18.65
CA ARG A 380 -17.56 10.74 -18.28
C ARG A 380 -18.17 11.05 -16.92
N TRP A 381 -19.35 10.50 -16.61
CA TRP A 381 -20.01 10.72 -15.32
C TRP A 381 -19.20 10.16 -14.14
N TYR A 382 -18.79 8.89 -14.22
CA TYR A 382 -17.97 8.26 -13.20
C TYR A 382 -16.62 8.97 -13.06
N GLY A 383 -15.99 9.36 -14.17
CA GLY A 383 -14.73 10.10 -14.15
C GLY A 383 -14.83 11.47 -13.49
N ARG A 384 -15.91 12.22 -13.75
CA ARG A 384 -16.18 13.51 -13.09
C ARG A 384 -16.43 13.33 -11.59
N LEU A 385 -17.28 12.37 -11.20
CA LEU A 385 -17.54 12.07 -9.78
C LEU A 385 -16.26 11.62 -9.07
N ALA A 386 -15.42 10.83 -9.74
CA ALA A 386 -14.12 10.42 -9.23
C ALA A 386 -13.21 11.63 -8.95
N ILE A 387 -13.15 12.60 -9.86
CA ILE A 387 -12.36 13.82 -9.66
C ILE A 387 -12.92 14.67 -8.52
N VAL A 388 -14.23 14.93 -8.50
CA VAL A 388 -14.86 15.75 -7.45
C VAL A 388 -14.65 15.13 -6.06
N SER A 389 -14.92 13.83 -5.91
CA SER A 389 -14.68 13.12 -4.65
C SER A 389 -13.20 13.17 -4.26
N ARG A 390 -12.26 12.99 -5.21
CA ARG A 390 -10.83 13.08 -4.93
C ARG A 390 -10.41 14.44 -4.42
N CYS A 391 -10.81 15.51 -5.11
CA CYS A 391 -10.53 16.88 -4.73
C CYS A 391 -11.10 17.17 -3.35
N LEU A 392 -12.35 16.77 -3.09
CA LEU A 392 -13.00 16.93 -1.80
C LEU A 392 -12.22 16.20 -0.68
N GLY A 393 -11.92 14.92 -0.86
CA GLY A 393 -11.19 14.12 0.13
C GLY A 393 -9.81 14.72 0.44
N LYS A 394 -9.04 15.11 -0.59
CA LYS A 394 -7.74 15.75 -0.39
C LYS A 394 -7.84 17.10 0.32
N THR A 395 -8.80 17.93 -0.05
CA THR A 395 -9.01 19.22 0.60
C THR A 395 -9.36 19.03 2.08
N ILE A 396 -10.24 18.07 2.40
CA ILE A 396 -10.58 17.75 3.78
C ILE A 396 -9.35 17.27 4.56
N ALA A 397 -8.53 16.39 3.99
CA ALA A 397 -7.28 15.98 4.65
C ALA A 397 -6.32 17.16 4.89
N VAL A 398 -6.15 18.06 3.92
CA VAL A 398 -5.29 19.24 4.09
C VAL A 398 -5.81 20.16 5.19
N ILE A 399 -7.11 20.43 5.20
CA ILE A 399 -7.76 21.22 6.25
C ILE A 399 -7.61 20.51 7.61
N ASN A 400 -7.79 19.19 7.65
CA ASN A 400 -7.69 18.42 8.89
C ASN A 400 -6.25 18.37 9.45
N ALA A 401 -5.25 18.28 8.57
CA ALA A 401 -3.84 18.37 8.95
C ALA A 401 -3.50 19.77 9.51
N ALA A 402 -4.00 20.84 8.86
CA ALA A 402 -3.84 22.19 9.36
C ALA A 402 -4.55 22.37 10.70
N TRP A 403 -5.77 21.83 10.86
CA TRP A 403 -6.52 21.85 12.11
C TRP A 403 -5.78 21.15 13.25
N LEU A 404 -5.20 19.97 13.01
CA LEU A 404 -4.39 19.26 14.01
C LEU A 404 -3.20 20.10 14.49
N ALA A 405 -2.46 20.71 13.55
CA ALA A 405 -1.33 21.57 13.86
C ALA A 405 -1.77 22.83 14.63
N SER A 406 -2.83 23.50 14.16
CA SER A 406 -3.39 24.68 14.82
C SER A 406 -3.91 24.36 16.22
N SER A 407 -4.64 23.25 16.42
CA SER A 407 -5.13 22.84 17.74
C SER A 407 -3.99 22.61 18.72
N THR A 408 -2.92 21.96 18.26
CA THR A 408 -1.72 21.74 19.09
C THR A 408 -1.05 23.07 19.48
N ILE A 409 -0.99 24.04 18.57
CA ILE A 409 -0.47 25.39 18.87
C ILE A 409 -1.38 26.11 19.86
N PHE A 410 -2.70 26.08 19.64
CA PHE A 410 -3.70 26.69 20.50
C PHE A 410 -3.66 26.14 21.92
N GLU A 411 -3.41 24.84 22.09
CA GLU A 411 -3.17 24.22 23.41
C GLU A 411 -1.91 24.77 24.07
N ASN A 412 -0.79 24.86 23.33
CA ASN A 412 0.48 25.33 23.90
C ASN A 412 0.48 26.81 24.31
N ILE A 413 -0.30 27.66 23.63
CA ILE A 413 -0.41 29.09 23.99
C ILE A 413 -1.53 29.40 24.99
N GLY A 414 -2.25 28.38 25.47
CA GLY A 414 -3.38 28.56 26.39
C GLY A 414 -4.62 29.20 25.75
N PHE A 415 -4.79 29.09 24.42
CA PHE A 415 -5.98 29.62 23.74
C PHE A 415 -7.28 28.97 24.25
N TYR A 416 -7.20 27.70 24.65
CA TYR A 416 -8.32 26.97 25.26
C TYR A 416 -8.51 27.27 26.74
N ASP A 417 -7.70 28.13 27.36
CA ASP A 417 -7.77 28.44 28.80
C ASP A 417 -8.71 29.63 29.04
N ASN A 418 -9.97 29.44 28.66
CA ASN A 418 -11.03 30.41 28.86
C ASN A 418 -12.31 29.71 29.33
N CYS A 419 -13.23 30.46 29.94
CA CYS A 419 -14.47 29.90 30.51
C CYS A 419 -15.34 29.19 29.46
N TRP A 420 -15.30 29.60 28.19
CA TRP A 420 -16.07 28.96 27.11
C TRP A 420 -15.50 27.58 26.77
N CYS A 421 -14.18 27.44 26.74
CA CYS A 421 -13.52 26.16 26.46
C CYS A 421 -13.42 25.22 27.66
N HIS A 422 -13.39 25.78 28.88
CA HIS A 422 -13.50 25.04 30.13
C HIS A 422 -14.94 24.61 30.45
N SER A 423 -15.93 25.08 29.70
CA SER A 423 -17.30 24.61 29.82
C SER A 423 -17.64 23.63 28.70
N VAL A 424 -18.72 22.88 28.89
CA VAL A 424 -19.21 21.88 27.94
C VAL A 424 -20.26 22.45 26.98
N VAL A 425 -20.04 23.70 26.53
CA VAL A 425 -20.98 24.46 25.69
C VAL A 425 -21.26 23.78 24.36
N LEU A 426 -20.29 23.05 23.79
CA LEU A 426 -20.52 22.35 22.51
C LEU A 426 -21.57 21.24 22.62
N GLN A 427 -21.75 20.65 23.81
CA GLN A 427 -22.75 19.60 24.03
C GLN A 427 -24.03 20.12 24.68
N TYR A 428 -23.91 20.97 25.69
CA TYR A 428 -25.04 21.40 26.53
C TYR A 428 -25.54 22.82 26.22
N GLY A 429 -24.86 23.57 25.36
CA GLY A 429 -25.28 24.91 24.95
C GLY A 429 -25.46 25.84 26.15
N VAL A 430 -26.70 26.29 26.36
CA VAL A 430 -27.08 27.18 27.48
C VAL A 430 -27.03 26.50 28.84
N ASP A 431 -27.15 25.17 28.89
CA ASP A 431 -27.11 24.37 30.12
C ASP A 431 -25.68 23.91 30.46
N ALA A 432 -24.68 24.49 29.79
CA ALA A 432 -23.30 24.18 30.05
C ALA A 432 -22.85 24.70 31.42
N TRP A 433 -21.96 23.95 32.06
CA TRP A 433 -21.46 24.25 33.38
C TRP A 433 -19.93 24.30 33.36
N VAL A 434 -19.37 25.02 34.33
CA VAL A 434 -17.93 25.13 34.57
C VAL A 434 -17.65 24.86 36.03
N ILE A 435 -16.48 24.31 36.33
CA ILE A 435 -16.04 24.05 37.70
C ILE A 435 -15.39 25.33 38.24
N LEU A 436 -16.00 25.94 39.25
CA LEU A 436 -15.46 27.14 39.93
C LEU A 436 -14.68 26.77 41.21
N PHE A 437 -15.15 25.77 41.95
CA PHE A 437 -14.55 25.32 43.21
C PHE A 437 -14.56 23.80 43.24
N ARG A 438 -13.37 23.17 43.28
CA ARG A 438 -13.24 21.73 43.46
C ARG A 438 -12.00 21.42 44.28
N THR A 439 -12.13 20.44 45.18
CA THR A 439 -11.00 19.97 45.97
C THR A 439 -10.09 19.09 45.11
N GLU A 440 -8.77 19.18 45.35
CA GLU A 440 -7.74 18.40 44.64
C GLU A 440 -8.00 16.88 44.75
N GLU A 441 -8.55 16.42 45.87
CA GLU A 441 -8.87 15.01 46.11
C GLU A 441 -9.97 14.47 45.18
N GLU A 442 -11.02 15.27 44.92
CA GLU A 442 -12.09 14.88 44.01
C GLU A 442 -11.63 14.83 42.56
N PHE A 443 -10.80 15.80 42.16
CA PHE A 443 -10.18 15.83 40.84
C PHE A 443 -9.32 14.59 40.62
N ARG A 444 -8.44 14.28 41.58
CA ARG A 444 -7.55 13.12 41.55
C ARG A 444 -8.34 11.82 41.44
N ARG A 445 -9.45 11.68 42.16
CA ARG A 445 -10.28 10.46 42.12
C ARG A 445 -10.92 10.21 40.76
N GLU A 446 -11.36 11.26 40.06
CA GLU A 446 -11.96 11.11 38.73
C GLU A 446 -10.91 10.92 37.62
N ALA A 447 -9.82 11.69 37.68
CA ALA A 447 -8.69 11.56 36.75
C ALA A 447 -8.02 10.18 36.82
N LYS A 448 -7.85 9.65 38.03
CA LYS A 448 -7.19 8.35 38.29
C LYS A 448 -7.89 7.17 37.61
N ASN A 449 -9.18 7.27 37.30
CA ASN A 449 -9.90 6.18 36.65
C ASN A 449 -9.87 6.30 35.12
N SER A 450 -10.02 7.52 34.58
CA SER A 450 -10.20 7.72 33.14
C SER A 450 -8.87 7.73 32.37
N TRP A 451 -7.80 8.28 32.94
CA TRP A 451 -6.53 8.42 32.22
C TRP A 451 -5.81 7.08 32.00
N PRO A 452 -5.70 6.19 33.00
CA PRO A 452 -5.11 4.87 32.75
C PRO A 452 -5.86 4.09 31.69
N GLY A 453 -7.20 4.20 31.65
CA GLY A 453 -8.04 3.55 30.64
C GLY A 453 -7.72 4.03 29.22
N GLY A 454 -7.69 5.35 29.00
CA GLY A 454 -7.36 5.93 27.69
C GLY A 454 -5.92 5.65 27.24
N ILE A 455 -4.95 5.76 28.15
CA ILE A 455 -3.56 5.44 27.87
C ILE A 455 -3.42 3.95 27.54
N ALA A 456 -4.01 3.06 28.35
CA ALA A 456 -3.97 1.61 28.11
C ALA A 456 -4.60 1.25 26.76
N MET A 457 -5.77 1.81 26.43
CA MET A 457 -6.43 1.62 25.14
C MET A 457 -5.50 1.97 23.97
N THR A 458 -4.90 3.17 24.02
CA THR A 458 -3.99 3.65 22.97
C THR A 458 -2.76 2.76 22.83
N MET A 459 -2.14 2.39 23.95
CA MET A 459 -0.94 1.55 23.97
C MET A 459 -1.22 0.13 23.47
N ILE A 460 -2.36 -0.45 23.87
CA ILE A 460 -2.80 -1.77 23.40
C ILE A 460 -3.02 -1.73 21.89
N VAL A 461 -3.76 -0.74 21.38
CA VAL A 461 -4.01 -0.60 19.94
C VAL A 461 -2.70 -0.42 19.17
N ALA A 462 -1.78 0.43 19.65
CA ALA A 462 -0.49 0.64 19.02
C ALA A 462 0.36 -0.65 19.01
N ALA A 463 0.48 -1.34 20.15
CA ALA A 463 1.26 -2.57 20.27
C ALA A 463 0.69 -3.71 19.43
N LEU A 464 -0.63 -3.93 19.47
CA LEU A 464 -1.30 -4.93 18.64
C LEU A 464 -1.12 -4.62 17.15
N SER A 465 -1.17 -3.34 16.77
CA SER A 465 -0.97 -2.94 15.37
C SER A 465 0.44 -3.23 14.88
N VAL A 466 1.45 -2.87 15.67
CA VAL A 466 2.85 -3.20 15.35
C VAL A 466 3.05 -4.71 15.28
N LEU A 467 2.46 -5.48 16.20
CA LEU A 467 2.53 -6.94 16.20
C LEU A 467 1.91 -7.53 14.93
N VAL A 468 0.73 -7.06 14.53
CA VAL A 468 0.07 -7.49 13.29
C VAL A 468 0.96 -7.21 12.08
N PHE A 469 1.57 -6.01 12.01
CA PHE A 469 2.49 -5.67 10.92
C PHE A 469 3.75 -6.56 10.92
N ALA A 470 4.32 -6.85 12.09
CA ALA A 470 5.48 -7.71 12.25
C ALA A 470 5.19 -9.18 11.88
N LEU A 471 4.01 -9.70 12.25
CA LEU A 471 3.60 -11.05 11.89
C LEU A 471 3.29 -11.16 10.39
N GLY A 472 2.66 -10.14 9.81
CA GLY A 472 2.38 -10.08 8.37
C GLY A 472 3.65 -10.00 7.52
N SER A 473 4.73 -9.41 8.04
CA SER A 473 6.03 -9.33 7.36
C SER A 473 6.99 -10.47 7.68
N ARG A 474 6.88 -11.18 8.82
CA ARG A 474 7.86 -12.21 9.23
C ARG A 474 8.04 -13.37 8.24
N ASN A 475 7.09 -13.58 7.34
CA ASN A 475 7.24 -14.49 6.20
C ASN A 475 8.18 -13.94 5.10
N ASP A 476 8.85 -12.79 5.30
CA ASP A 476 9.90 -12.23 4.45
C ASP A 476 11.25 -12.94 4.59
N SER A 477 11.61 -13.41 5.79
CA SER A 477 12.99 -13.80 6.11
C SER A 477 13.30 -15.29 5.93
N THR A 478 12.30 -16.18 5.95
CA THR A 478 12.54 -17.63 5.90
C THR A 478 12.58 -18.21 4.49
N SER A 479 12.50 -17.41 3.43
CA SER A 479 12.55 -17.89 2.04
C SER A 479 13.63 -17.23 1.19
N GLY A 480 14.44 -16.33 1.76
CA GLY A 480 15.38 -15.51 0.99
C GLY A 480 16.85 -15.80 1.26
N ASP A 481 17.18 -16.37 2.42
CA ASP A 481 18.59 -16.47 2.86
C ASP A 481 19.20 -17.87 2.61
N ASP A 482 18.41 -18.89 2.28
CA ASP A 482 18.92 -20.26 2.07
C ASP A 482 18.98 -20.71 0.58
N GLU A 483 18.56 -19.90 -0.39
CA GLU A 483 18.44 -20.35 -1.80
C GLU A 483 19.24 -19.51 -2.82
N TYR A 484 20.04 -18.54 -2.39
CA TYR A 484 20.79 -17.65 -3.29
C TYR A 484 22.27 -17.42 -2.96
N ASP A 485 22.81 -18.14 -1.97
CA ASP A 485 24.27 -18.26 -1.77
C ASP A 485 24.82 -19.52 -2.44
#